data_AF-A0A522YUW3-F1
#
_entry.id   AF-A0A522YUW3-F1
#
_cell.length_a   1.000
_cell.length_b   1.000
_cell.length_c   1.000
_cell.angle_alpha   90.00
_cell.angle_beta   90.00
_cell.angle_gamma   90.00
#
_symmetry.space_group_name_H-M   'P 1'
#
loop_
_entity.id
_entity.type
_entity.pdbx_description
1 polymer ?
#
loop_
_entity_poly.entity_id
_entity_poly.type
_entity_poly.pdbx_seq_one_letter_code
_entity_poly.pdbx_strand_id
1 'polypeptide(L)'
;DDDPDCLQVVAASLKEYEVLPLREAEGLVGRAQEFAPDLLILDIQMGDTDGFTLCRDLKGRRATSAIPVVFLSGLAGAEDFLAAFGAGGSVYLTKPLDPADLRRIVADLLRSRPSGGAEPR
;
A
#
# COMPACT_ATOMS: atom_id res chain seq x y z
N ASP A 1 4.21 1.12 -7.79
CA ASP A 1 4.92 -0.03 -8.38
C ASP A 1 5.24 0.36 -9.80
N ASP A 2 6.50 0.35 -10.19
CA ASP A 2 6.96 0.77 -11.52
C ASP A 2 6.71 -0.29 -12.60
N ASP A 3 6.48 -1.55 -12.19
CA ASP A 3 6.13 -2.66 -13.06
C ASP A 3 4.64 -2.57 -13.49
N PRO A 4 4.37 -2.30 -14.78
CA PRO A 4 3.00 -2.19 -15.30
C PRO A 4 2.23 -3.53 -15.23
N ASP A 5 2.92 -4.67 -15.32
CA ASP A 5 2.26 -5.98 -15.27
C ASP A 5 1.79 -6.26 -13.83
N CYS A 6 2.62 -5.93 -12.84
CA CYS A 6 2.23 -6.02 -11.43
C CYS A 6 1.01 -5.13 -11.13
N LEU A 7 1.03 -3.87 -11.57
CA LEU A 7 -0.11 -2.97 -11.42
C LEU A 7 -1.39 -3.52 -12.06
N GLN A 8 -1.29 -4.09 -13.26
CA GLN A 8 -2.42 -4.68 -13.96
C GLN A 8 -2.98 -5.89 -13.21
N VAL A 9 -2.11 -6.77 -12.70
CA VAL A 9 -2.52 -7.93 -11.90
C VAL A 9 -3.21 -7.49 -10.60
N VAL A 10 -2.66 -6.51 -9.89
CA VAL A 10 -3.25 -5.97 -8.66
C VAL A 10 -4.62 -5.35 -8.95
N ALA A 11 -4.73 -4.49 -9.96
CA ALA A 11 -5.98 -3.85 -10.35
C ALA A 11 -7.04 -4.87 -10.78
N ALA A 12 -6.67 -5.88 -11.58
CA ALA A 12 -7.58 -6.95 -12.00
C ALA A 12 -8.00 -7.84 -10.81
N SER A 13 -7.13 -8.02 -9.83
CA SER A 13 -7.41 -8.79 -8.62
C SER A 13 -8.42 -8.06 -7.72
N LEU A 14 -8.42 -6.73 -7.72
CA LEU A 14 -9.23 -5.87 -6.85
C LEU A 14 -10.36 -5.14 -7.61
N LYS A 15 -10.93 -5.79 -8.63
CA LYS A 15 -11.96 -5.20 -9.52
C LYS A 15 -13.24 -4.72 -8.80
N GLU A 16 -13.50 -5.22 -7.59
CA GLU A 16 -14.60 -4.77 -6.73
C GLU A 16 -14.31 -3.48 -5.95
N TYR A 17 -13.08 -2.95 -6.04
CA TYR A 17 -12.64 -1.72 -5.38
C TYR A 17 -12.32 -0.63 -6.40
N GLU A 18 -12.37 0.63 -5.96
CA GLU A 18 -11.79 1.73 -6.71
C GLU A 18 -10.26 1.72 -6.53
N VAL A 19 -9.53 1.53 -7.62
CA VAL A 19 -8.07 1.41 -7.60
C VAL A 19 -7.46 2.52 -8.45
N LEU A 20 -6.52 3.26 -7.86
CA LEU A 20 -5.69 4.24 -8.56
C LEU A 20 -4.25 3.70 -8.70
N PRO A 21 -3.86 3.15 -9.86
CA PRO A 21 -2.49 2.70 -10.09
C PRO A 21 -1.53 3.89 -10.18
N LEU A 22 -0.41 3.81 -9.46
CA LEU A 22 0.67 4.79 -9.51
C LEU A 22 1.99 4.08 -9.82
N ARG A 23 2.66 4.57 -10.88
CA ARG A 23 3.94 4.03 -11.37
C ARG A 23 5.15 4.65 -10.72
N GLU A 24 4.97 5.84 -10.17
CA GLU A 24 6.04 6.68 -9.63
C GLU A 24 5.61 7.17 -8.25
N ALA A 25 6.60 7.39 -7.38
CA ALA A 25 6.37 7.92 -6.05
C ALA A 25 6.17 9.43 -6.03
N GLU A 26 6.56 10.13 -7.12
CA GLU A 26 6.41 11.57 -7.21
C GLU A 26 4.94 11.96 -7.07
N GLY A 27 4.67 12.91 -6.17
CA GLY A 27 3.31 13.37 -5.90
C GLY A 27 2.42 12.36 -5.15
N LEU A 28 2.93 11.21 -4.70
CA LEU A 28 2.13 10.18 -4.01
C LEU A 28 1.34 10.76 -2.84
N VAL A 29 1.93 11.61 -2.02
CA VAL A 29 1.25 12.24 -0.89
C VAL A 29 0.08 13.11 -1.35
N GLY A 30 0.27 13.92 -2.40
CA GLY A 30 -0.80 14.75 -2.95
C GLY A 30 -1.92 13.90 -3.53
N ARG A 31 -1.58 12.85 -4.29
CA ARG A 31 -2.55 11.90 -4.83
C ARG A 31 -3.30 11.14 -3.75
N ALA A 32 -2.62 10.71 -2.69
CA ALA A 32 -3.25 10.04 -1.55
C ALA A 32 -4.19 10.98 -0.78
N GLN A 33 -3.90 12.28 -0.72
CA GLN A 33 -4.82 13.26 -0.12
C GLN A 33 -6.05 13.52 -0.99
N GLU A 34 -5.88 13.60 -2.30
CA GLU A 34 -6.96 13.85 -3.25
C GLU A 34 -7.87 12.63 -3.42
N PHE A 35 -7.28 11.45 -3.59
CA PHE A 35 -7.98 10.18 -3.74
C PHE A 35 -8.52 9.63 -2.42
N ALA A 36 -7.91 10.03 -1.29
CA ALA A 36 -8.27 9.59 0.06
C ALA A 36 -8.43 8.06 0.20
N PRO A 37 -7.42 7.25 -0.15
CA PRO A 37 -7.58 5.80 -0.20
C PRO A 37 -7.78 5.19 1.19
N ASP A 38 -8.56 4.13 1.23
CA ASP A 38 -8.73 3.34 2.46
C ASP A 38 -7.53 2.45 2.77
N LEU A 39 -6.69 2.16 1.78
CA LEU A 39 -5.52 1.29 1.88
C LEU A 39 -4.53 1.64 0.76
N LEU A 40 -3.24 1.51 1.05
CA LEU A 40 -2.17 1.62 0.05
C LEU A 40 -1.48 0.27 -0.16
N ILE A 41 -1.26 -0.11 -1.41
CA ILE A 41 -0.39 -1.22 -1.80
C ILE A 41 0.89 -0.60 -2.37
N LEU A 42 2.03 -0.91 -1.77
CA LEU A 42 3.29 -0.25 -2.04
C LEU A 42 4.39 -1.27 -2.34
N ASP A 43 5.08 -1.10 -3.47
CA ASP A 43 6.33 -1.83 -3.71
C ASP A 43 7.49 -1.15 -2.98
N ILE A 44 8.43 -1.97 -2.52
CA ILE A 44 9.67 -1.54 -1.87
C ILE A 44 10.70 -1.12 -2.90
N GLN A 45 10.79 -1.85 -4.02
CA GLN A 45 11.80 -1.62 -5.04
C GLN A 45 11.15 -0.97 -6.26
N MET A 46 11.14 0.36 -6.32
CA MET A 46 10.59 1.10 -7.47
C MET A 46 11.68 1.95 -8.11
N GLY A 47 12.49 1.35 -8.97
CA GLY A 47 13.68 2.01 -9.55
C GLY A 47 14.57 2.66 -8.48
N ASP A 48 14.67 3.98 -8.52
CA ASP A 48 15.46 4.79 -7.58
C ASP A 48 14.74 5.09 -6.24
N THR A 49 13.46 4.70 -6.10
CA THR A 49 12.66 4.96 -4.91
C THR A 49 12.63 3.75 -3.97
N ASP A 50 13.06 3.99 -2.72
CA ASP A 50 12.88 3.06 -1.61
C ASP A 50 11.47 3.20 -0.98
N GLY A 51 10.64 2.18 -1.18
CA GLY A 51 9.28 2.14 -0.63
C GLY A 51 9.22 2.14 0.90
N PHE A 52 10.26 1.71 1.62
CA PHE A 52 10.29 1.84 3.08
C PHE A 52 10.36 3.30 3.50
N THR A 53 11.23 4.08 2.84
CA THR A 53 11.34 5.52 3.09
C THR A 53 10.04 6.24 2.75
N LEU A 54 9.39 5.86 1.65
CA LEU A 54 8.10 6.42 1.26
C LEU A 54 6.99 6.10 2.26
N CYS A 55 6.94 4.87 2.75
CA CYS A 55 6.01 4.47 3.82
C CYS A 55 6.24 5.31 5.08
N ARG A 56 7.49 5.47 5.52
CA ARG A 56 7.82 6.31 6.69
C ARG A 56 7.34 7.75 6.50
N ASP A 57 7.52 8.34 5.33
CA ASP A 57 7.03 9.70 5.03
C ASP A 57 5.49 9.78 5.10
N LEU A 58 4.78 8.82 4.50
CA LEU A 58 3.31 8.74 4.59
C LEU A 58 2.83 8.60 6.03
N LYS A 59 3.54 7.80 6.85
CA LYS A 59 3.23 7.60 8.26
C LYS A 59 3.56 8.81 9.13
N GLY A 60 4.53 9.62 8.74
CA GLY A 60 4.88 10.87 9.42
C GLY A 60 3.87 12.00 9.24
N ARG A 61 2.96 11.90 8.27
CA ARG A 61 2.01 12.97 7.91
C ARG A 61 0.62 12.69 8.45
N ARG A 62 0.03 13.65 9.17
CA ARG A 62 -1.32 13.51 9.77
C ARG A 62 -2.41 13.10 8.78
N ALA A 63 -2.34 13.57 7.53
CA ALA A 63 -3.35 13.28 6.52
C ALA A 63 -3.30 11.82 6.00
N THR A 64 -2.15 11.16 6.09
CA THR A 64 -1.93 9.83 5.49
C THR A 64 -1.53 8.77 6.51
N SER A 65 -1.23 9.14 7.75
CA SER A 65 -0.67 8.25 8.77
C SER A 65 -1.59 7.09 9.15
N ALA A 66 -2.91 7.33 9.12
CA ALA A 66 -3.94 6.33 9.42
C ALA A 66 -4.21 5.36 8.26
N ILE A 67 -3.64 5.58 7.07
CA ILE A 67 -3.86 4.70 5.91
C ILE A 67 -3.02 3.44 6.07
N PRO A 68 -3.62 2.23 6.20
CA PRO A 68 -2.87 0.98 6.26
C PRO A 68 -2.07 0.79 4.98
N VAL A 69 -0.84 0.29 5.12
CA VAL A 69 0.08 0.06 4.00
C VAL A 69 0.35 -1.43 3.90
N VAL A 70 0.07 -2.02 2.74
CA VAL A 70 0.43 -3.39 2.39
C VAL A 70 1.65 -3.30 1.49
N PHE A 71 2.78 -3.86 1.94
CA PHE A 71 3.93 -4.01 1.07
C PHE A 71 3.73 -5.18 0.13
N LEU A 72 4.07 -5.00 -1.14
CA LEU A 72 4.09 -6.07 -2.15
C LEU A 72 5.42 -5.99 -2.91
N SER A 73 6.37 -6.87 -2.59
CA SER A 73 7.73 -6.79 -3.14
C SER A 73 8.30 -8.15 -3.54
N GLY A 74 9.30 -8.16 -4.42
CA GLY A 74 10.08 -9.36 -4.73
C GLY A 74 11.08 -9.75 -3.63
N LEU A 75 11.32 -8.88 -2.66
CA LEU A 75 12.15 -9.17 -1.50
C LEU A 75 11.45 -10.18 -0.57
N ALA A 76 12.21 -11.11 -0.01
CA ALA A 76 11.68 -12.19 0.84
C ALA A 76 12.58 -12.50 2.04
N GLY A 77 13.56 -11.63 2.33
CA GLY A 77 14.47 -11.78 3.46
C GLY A 77 13.77 -11.43 4.78
N ALA A 78 14.10 -12.15 5.85
CA ALA A 78 13.55 -11.87 7.19
C ALA A 78 13.79 -10.42 7.64
N GLU A 79 14.90 -9.82 7.23
CA GLU A 79 15.23 -8.42 7.48
C GLU A 79 14.26 -7.47 6.77
N ASP A 80 13.85 -7.78 5.55
CA ASP A 80 12.88 -7.00 4.77
C ASP A 80 11.51 -7.00 5.43
N PHE A 81 11.07 -8.16 5.93
CA PHE A 81 9.82 -8.28 6.69
C PHE A 81 9.88 -7.39 7.94
N LEU A 82 10.95 -7.47 8.74
CA LEU A 82 11.11 -6.64 9.93
C LEU A 82 11.17 -5.14 9.59
N ALA A 83 11.89 -4.77 8.54
CA ALA A 83 12.00 -3.40 8.05
C ALA A 83 10.64 -2.84 7.61
N ALA A 84 9.80 -3.65 6.96
CA ALA A 84 8.46 -3.27 6.54
C ALA A 84 7.56 -2.90 7.72
N PHE A 85 7.52 -3.74 8.75
CA PHE A 85 6.75 -3.43 9.96
C PHE A 85 7.34 -2.21 10.69
N GLY A 86 8.67 -2.10 10.76
CA GLY A 86 9.36 -0.93 11.32
C GLY A 86 9.08 0.37 10.56
N ALA A 87 8.81 0.31 9.25
CA ALA A 87 8.39 1.45 8.44
C ALA A 87 6.91 1.84 8.63
N GLY A 88 6.14 1.05 9.38
CA GLY A 88 4.70 1.24 9.60
C GLY A 88 3.81 0.46 8.64
N GLY A 89 4.36 -0.53 7.92
CA GLY A 89 3.58 -1.49 7.14
C GLY A 89 2.64 -2.31 8.02
N SER A 90 1.44 -2.54 7.53
CA SER A 90 0.43 -3.36 8.19
C SER A 90 0.56 -4.84 7.79
N VAL A 91 0.90 -5.10 6.53
CA VAL A 91 1.07 -6.44 5.98
C VAL A 91 2.21 -6.42 4.96
N TYR A 92 2.88 -7.55 4.80
CA TYR A 92 3.91 -7.79 3.79
C TYR A 92 3.52 -8.97 2.92
N LEU A 93 3.55 -8.78 1.61
CA LEU A 93 3.32 -9.80 0.59
C LEU A 93 4.54 -9.88 -0.33
N THR A 94 4.88 -11.10 -0.72
CA THR A 94 5.97 -11.37 -1.67
C THR A 94 5.41 -11.56 -3.08
N LYS A 95 6.14 -11.10 -4.10
CA LYS A 95 5.92 -11.47 -5.49
C LYS A 95 6.50 -12.89 -5.73
N PRO A 96 5.88 -13.75 -6.55
CA PRO A 96 4.61 -13.54 -7.26
C PRO A 96 3.40 -13.57 -6.31
N LEU A 97 2.48 -12.65 -6.53
CA LEU A 97 1.28 -12.49 -5.72
C LEU A 97 0.22 -13.56 -6.08
N ASP A 98 -0.40 -14.17 -5.08
CA ASP A 98 -1.67 -14.87 -5.25
C ASP A 98 -2.84 -13.87 -5.16
N PRO A 99 -3.66 -13.71 -6.23
CA PRO A 99 -4.84 -12.84 -6.22
C PRO A 99 -5.84 -13.14 -5.09
N ALA A 100 -5.95 -14.39 -4.65
CA ALA A 100 -6.84 -14.77 -3.57
C ALA A 100 -6.35 -14.24 -2.22
N ASP A 101 -5.03 -14.30 -1.96
CA ASP A 101 -4.44 -13.72 -0.76
C ASP A 101 -4.55 -12.21 -0.75
N LEU A 102 -4.32 -11.54 -1.88
CA LEU A 102 -4.50 -10.09 -1.97
C LEU A 102 -5.93 -9.67 -1.57
N ARG A 103 -6.93 -10.30 -2.18
CA ARG A 103 -8.35 -10.00 -1.89
C ARG A 103 -8.67 -10.23 -0.42
N ARG A 104 -8.22 -11.34 0.14
CA ARG A 104 -8.45 -11.69 1.55
C ARG A 104 -7.86 -10.63 2.47
N ILE A 105 -6.59 -10.27 2.26
CA ILE A 105 -5.87 -9.28 3.08
C ILE A 105 -6.51 -7.90 2.97
N VAL A 106 -6.83 -7.45 1.75
CA VAL A 106 -7.50 -6.16 1.54
C VAL A 106 -8.84 -6.15 2.25
N ALA A 107 -9.65 -7.20 2.08
CA ALA A 107 -10.95 -7.29 2.74
C ALA A 107 -10.82 -7.32 4.28
N ASP A 108 -9.83 -8.03 4.84
CA ASP A 108 -9.57 -8.08 6.28
C ASP A 108 -9.17 -6.71 6.84
N LEU A 109 -8.28 -5.99 6.15
CA LEU A 109 -7.81 -4.67 6.58
C LEU A 109 -8.93 -3.61 6.50
N LEU A 110 -9.73 -3.64 5.44
CA LEU A 110 -10.87 -2.72 5.29
C LEU A 110 -11.97 -2.98 6.32
N ARG A 111 -12.22 -4.24 6.71
CA ARG A 111 -13.14 -4.57 7.80
C ARG A 111 -12.63 -4.16 9.18
N SER A 112 -11.32 -4.26 9.38
CA SER A 112 -10.68 -4.02 10.69
C SER A 112 -10.44 -2.54 10.97
N ARG A 113 -10.67 -1.66 9.99
CA ARG A 113 -10.72 -0.22 10.25
C ARG A 113 -11.88 0.03 11.22
N PRO A 114 -11.62 0.49 12.46
CA PRO A 114 -12.70 1.02 13.26
C PRO A 114 -13.32 2.16 12.44
N SER A 115 -14.62 2.11 12.21
CA SER A 115 -15.39 3.22 11.67
C SER A 115 -15.17 4.43 12.59
N GLY A 116 -14.17 5.25 12.26
CA GLY A 116 -13.68 6.31 13.13
C GLY A 116 -12.89 7.30 12.29
N GLY A 117 -13.57 8.34 11.81
CA GLY A 117 -12.91 9.44 11.10
C GLY A 117 -13.74 10.28 10.15
N ALA A 118 -15.07 10.14 10.10
CA ALA A 118 -15.93 11.17 9.51
C ALA A 118 -16.56 11.98 10.66
N GLU A 119 -15.85 12.98 11.18
CA GLU A 119 -16.55 14.11 11.77
C GLU A 119 -16.99 15.03 10.62
N PRO A 120 -18.29 15.33 10.48
CA PRO A 120 -18.75 16.30 9.51
C PRO A 120 -18.26 17.69 9.94
N ARG A 121 -17.57 18.40 9.04
CA ARG A 121 -17.44 19.86 9.14
C ARG A 121 -18.62 20.52 8.45
#